data_AF-A0A1B6BAT1-F1
#
_entry.id   AF-A0A1B6BAT1-F1
#
_cell.length_a   1.000
_cell.length_b   1.000
_cell.length_c   1.000
_cell.angle_alpha   90.00
_cell.angle_beta   90.00
_cell.angle_gamma   90.00
#
_symmetry.space_group_name_H-M   'P 1'
#
loop_
_entity.id
_entity.type
_entity.pdbx_description
1 polymer ?
#
loop_
_entity_poly.entity_id
_entity_poly.type
_entity_poly.pdbx_seq_one_letter_code
_entity_poly.pdbx_strand_id
1 'polypeptide(L)'
;MLELFIKNIKIDAEGRIVIAIHDQFSEYLIKDDSKKMIKETLEKILTTDFVKLEVAKTSARVTVAEGQSETCKQLIEAEMKKAAEMAAAFMSQMNQGQES
;
A
#
# COMPACT_ATOMS: atom_id res chain seq x y z
N MET A 1 -7.56 3.60 2.88
CA MET A 1 -7.74 2.35 3.66
C MET A 1 -6.43 1.57 3.84
N LEU A 2 -5.56 1.47 2.81
CA LEU A 2 -4.28 0.75 2.88
C LEU A 2 -3.30 1.24 3.98
N GLU A 3 -3.31 2.53 4.31
CA GLU A 3 -2.41 3.12 5.33
C GLU A 3 -2.59 2.58 6.74
N LEU A 4 -3.81 2.17 7.12
CA LEU A 4 -4.09 1.65 8.46
C LEU A 4 -3.47 0.25 8.67
N PHE A 5 -3.07 -0.41 7.59
CA PHE A 5 -2.54 -1.76 7.62
C PHE A 5 -1.01 -1.78 7.54
N ILE A 6 -0.39 -0.72 7.01
CA ILE A 6 1.02 -0.73 6.64
C ILE A 6 1.88 -0.24 7.82
N LYS A 7 2.81 -1.11 8.22
CA LYS A 7 3.77 -0.87 9.29
C LYS A 7 4.98 -0.06 8.82
N ASN A 8 5.51 -0.37 7.64
CA ASN A 8 6.59 0.39 7.00
C ASN A 8 6.71 0.07 5.51
N ILE A 9 7.46 0.93 4.81
CA ILE A 9 7.89 0.72 3.42
C ILE A 9 9.39 0.94 3.33
N LYS A 10 10.11 0.00 2.75
CA LYS A 10 11.57 0.08 2.56
C LYS A 10 11.99 -0.57 1.25
N ILE A 11 13.22 -0.32 0.83
CA ILE A 11 13.85 -1.05 -0.29
C ILE A 11 14.74 -2.14 0.32
N ASP A 12 14.65 -3.36 -0.22
CA ASP A 12 15.54 -4.46 0.19
C ASP A 12 16.89 -4.43 -0.57
N ALA A 13 17.80 -5.34 -0.21
CA ALA A 13 19.12 -5.41 -0.83
C ALA A 13 19.08 -5.76 -2.34
N GLU A 14 17.96 -6.28 -2.84
CA GLU A 14 17.73 -6.60 -4.25
C GLU A 14 17.04 -5.44 -5.00
N GLY A 15 16.87 -4.28 -4.35
CA GLY A 15 16.23 -3.12 -4.97
C GLY A 15 14.70 -3.22 -5.05
N ARG A 16 14.07 -4.19 -4.37
CA ARG A 16 12.61 -4.35 -4.37
C ARG A 16 11.98 -3.55 -3.24
N ILE A 17 10.78 -3.03 -3.48
CA ILE A 17 10.02 -2.31 -2.48
C ILE A 17 9.31 -3.32 -1.58
N VAL A 18 9.59 -3.29 -0.28
CA VAL A 18 8.97 -4.14 0.73
C VAL A 18 8.01 -3.30 1.55
N ILE A 19 6.73 -3.66 1.48
CA ILE A 19 5.64 -3.09 2.25
C ILE A 19 5.34 -4.07 3.39
N ALA A 20 5.71 -3.73 4.62
CA ALA A 20 5.39 -4.54 5.79
C ALA A 20 4.04 -4.13 6.37
N ILE A 21 3.28 -5.09 6.88
CA ILE A 21 1.90 -4.91 7.33
C ILE A 21 1.76 -5.40 8.77
N HIS A 22 0.87 -4.77 9.54
CA HIS A 22 0.61 -5.18 10.91
C HIS A 22 0.02 -6.60 10.97
N ASP A 23 0.49 -7.41 11.92
CA ASP A 23 0.12 -8.83 12.03
C ASP A 23 -1.40 -9.05 12.17
N GLN A 24 -2.10 -8.11 12.80
CA GLN A 24 -3.57 -8.10 12.96
C GLN A 24 -4.34 -8.14 11.63
N PHE A 25 -3.69 -7.78 10.51
CA PHE A 25 -4.28 -7.80 9.16
C PHE A 25 -3.69 -8.88 8.24
N SER A 26 -2.83 -9.75 8.79
CA SER A 26 -2.10 -10.75 8.01
C SER A 26 -2.99 -11.75 7.27
N GLU A 27 -4.13 -12.11 7.86
CA GLU A 27 -5.11 -13.02 7.24
C GLU A 27 -5.84 -12.40 6.05
N TYR A 28 -5.96 -11.07 6.02
CA TYR A 28 -6.58 -10.38 4.90
C TYR A 28 -5.64 -10.35 3.70
N LEU A 29 -4.34 -10.18 3.94
CA LEU A 29 -3.36 -10.04 2.85
C LEU A 29 -3.23 -11.26 1.96
N ILE A 30 -3.40 -12.45 2.54
CA ILE A 30 -3.25 -13.72 1.83
C ILE A 30 -4.52 -14.14 1.06
N LYS A 31 -5.65 -13.42 1.22
CA LYS A 31 -6.87 -13.65 0.45
C LYS A 31 -6.66 -13.20 -0.99
N ASP A 32 -7.15 -14.00 -1.93
CA ASP A 32 -6.91 -13.73 -3.36
C ASP A 32 -7.55 -12.42 -3.84
N ASP A 33 -8.72 -12.06 -3.31
CA ASP A 33 -9.35 -10.76 -3.58
C ASP A 33 -8.46 -9.59 -3.13
N SER A 34 -7.85 -9.71 -1.95
CA SER A 34 -6.96 -8.68 -1.42
C SER A 34 -5.66 -8.61 -2.21
N LYS A 35 -5.07 -9.74 -2.61
CA LYS A 35 -3.90 -9.76 -3.50
C LYS A 35 -4.20 -9.08 -4.83
N LYS A 36 -5.36 -9.37 -5.42
CA LYS A 36 -5.80 -8.77 -6.69
C LYS A 36 -5.98 -7.26 -6.54
N MET A 37 -6.65 -6.82 -5.49
CA MET A 37 -6.84 -5.38 -5.22
C MET A 37 -5.52 -4.64 -4.99
N ILE A 38 -4.58 -5.23 -4.24
CA ILE A 38 -3.24 -4.67 -4.02
C ILE A 38 -2.50 -4.56 -5.35
N LYS A 39 -2.52 -5.63 -6.16
CA LYS A 39 -1.89 -5.64 -7.48
C LYS A 39 -2.45 -4.55 -8.39
N GLU A 40 -3.77 -4.48 -8.54
CA GLU A 40 -4.43 -3.47 -9.38
C GLU A 40 -4.13 -2.04 -8.92
N THR A 41 -4.03 -1.83 -7.61
CA THR A 41 -3.69 -0.53 -7.03
C THR A 41 -2.24 -0.17 -7.35
N LEU A 42 -1.29 -1.10 -7.16
CA LEU A 42 0.12 -0.89 -7.48
C LEU A 42 0.35 -0.70 -8.98
N GLU A 43 -0.35 -1.43 -9.84
CA GLU A 43 -0.32 -1.24 -11.30
C GLU A 43 -0.83 0.14 -11.70
N LYS A 44 -1.84 0.69 -11.02
CA LYS A 44 -2.31 2.06 -11.27
C LYS A 44 -1.32 3.13 -10.82
N ILE A 45 -0.66 2.91 -9.68
CA ILE A 45 0.31 3.87 -9.11
C ILE A 45 1.61 3.88 -9.90
N LEU A 46 2.13 2.69 -10.21
CA LEU A 46 3.45 2.49 -10.80
C LEU A 46 3.41 2.38 -12.33
N THR A 47 2.23 2.18 -12.91
CA THR A 47 2.01 2.14 -14.36
C THR A 47 2.95 1.14 -15.06
N THR A 48 3.80 1.61 -15.97
CA THR A 48 4.75 0.78 -16.72
C THR A 48 5.94 0.29 -15.89
N ASP A 49 6.18 0.88 -14.71
CA ASP A 49 7.32 0.52 -13.86
C ASP A 49 7.03 -0.70 -13.00
N PHE A 50 5.77 -1.16 -12.91
CA PHE A 50 5.43 -2.36 -12.18
C PHE A 50 5.86 -3.63 -12.92
N VAL A 51 6.67 -4.47 -12.28
CA VAL A 51 7.14 -5.74 -12.85
C VAL A 51 6.46 -6.94 -12.20
N LYS A 52 6.47 -6.99 -10.86
CA LYS A 52 5.97 -8.15 -10.12
C LYS A 52 5.49 -7.76 -8.72
N LEU A 53 4.44 -8.44 -8.26
CA LEU A 53 4.01 -8.43 -6.87
C LEU A 53 4.14 -9.83 -6.27
N GLU A 54 4.76 -9.90 -5.10
CA GLU A 54 4.80 -11.10 -4.27
C GLU A 54 4.18 -10.79 -2.91
N VAL A 55 3.16 -11.54 -2.52
CA VAL A 55 2.44 -11.33 -1.26
C VAL A 55 2.75 -12.47 -0.31
N ALA A 56 3.32 -12.13 0.84
CA ALA A 56 3.52 -13.01 1.99
C ALA A 56 2.53 -12.63 3.10
N LYS A 57 2.50 -13.42 4.17
CA LYS A 57 1.53 -13.25 5.26
C LYS A 57 1.51 -11.84 5.89
N THR A 58 2.67 -11.20 6.02
CA THR A 58 2.83 -9.90 6.70
C THR A 58 3.57 -8.87 5.86
N SER A 59 3.79 -9.17 4.58
CA SER A 59 4.51 -8.25 3.69
C SER A 59 4.15 -8.45 2.24
N ALA A 60 4.14 -7.37 1.47
CA ALA A 60 4.14 -7.41 0.02
C ALA A 60 5.49 -6.93 -0.51
N ARG A 61 6.05 -7.62 -1.49
CA ARG A 61 7.25 -7.20 -2.23
C ARG A 61 6.85 -6.80 -3.63
N VAL A 62 7.27 -5.61 -4.04
CA VAL A 62 7.01 -5.05 -5.35
C VAL A 62 8.35 -4.93 -6.07
N THR A 63 8.47 -5.66 -7.17
CA THR A 63 9.59 -5.49 -8.10
C THR A 63 9.17 -4.44 -9.11
N VAL A 64 10.04 -3.46 -9.32
CA VAL A 64 9.84 -2.38 -10.28
C VAL A 64 10.97 -2.37 -11.31
N ALA A 65 10.81 -1.56 -12.36
CA ALA A 65 11.84 -1.35 -13.37
C ALA A 65 13.17 -0.91 -12.74
N GLU A 66 14.27 -1.31 -13.37
CA GLU A 66 15.62 -1.03 -12.87
C GLU A 66 15.84 0.48 -12.72
N GLY A 67 16.42 0.90 -11.58
CA GLY A 67 16.65 2.31 -11.25
C GLY A 67 15.41 3.08 -10.78
N GLN A 68 14.22 2.47 -10.77
CA GLN A 68 12.98 3.17 -10.38
C GLN A 68 12.57 2.94 -8.92
N SER A 69 13.31 2.13 -8.16
CA SER A 69 12.93 1.71 -6.81
C SER A 69 12.65 2.86 -5.83
N GLU A 70 13.48 3.90 -5.82
CA GLU A 70 13.27 5.06 -4.94
C GLU A 70 12.07 5.90 -5.37
N THR A 71 11.98 6.24 -6.65
CA THR A 71 10.85 7.00 -7.22
C THR A 71 9.53 6.27 -6.99
N CYS A 72 9.49 4.98 -7.29
CA CYS A 72 8.32 4.13 -7.08
C CYS A 72 7.94 4.02 -5.60
N LYS A 73 8.92 3.91 -4.69
CA LYS A 73 8.66 3.93 -3.25
C LYS A 73 7.98 5.24 -2.84
N GLN A 74 8.50 6.38 -3.30
CA GLN A 74 7.93 7.70 -2.99
C GLN A 74 6.50 7.85 -3.53
N LEU A 75 6.23 7.33 -4.73
CA LEU A 75 4.87 7.33 -5.30
C LEU A 75 3.89 6.51 -4.44
N ILE A 76 4.30 5.32 -4.01
CA ILE A 76 3.48 4.49 -3.12
C ILE A 76 3.24 5.22 -1.79
N GLU A 77 4.28 5.79 -1.18
CA GLU A 77 4.16 6.55 0.08
C GLU A 77 3.24 7.77 -0.06
N ALA A 78 3.31 8.48 -1.19
CA ALA A 78 2.48 9.66 -1.45
C ALA A 78 1.00 9.30 -1.67
N GLU A 79 0.72 8.28 -2.49
CA GLU A 79 -0.66 7.84 -2.73
C GLU A 79 -1.29 7.26 -1.46
N MET A 80 -0.47 6.55 -0.68
CA MET A 80 -0.85 6.14 0.65
C MET A 80 -1.24 7.34 1.49
N LYS A 81 -0.34 8.31 1.72
CA LYS A 81 -0.60 9.48 2.58
C LYS A 81 -1.90 10.18 2.22
N LYS A 82 -2.14 10.36 0.92
CA LYS A 82 -3.38 10.92 0.39
C LYS A 82 -4.60 10.09 0.80
N ALA A 83 -4.50 8.77 0.79
CA ALA A 83 -5.56 7.86 1.20
C ALA A 83 -5.89 7.90 2.71
N ALA A 84 -4.96 8.12 3.66
CA ALA A 84 -5.39 8.41 5.04
C ALA A 84 -5.82 9.85 5.24
N GLU A 85 -5.26 10.84 4.54
CA GLU A 85 -5.78 12.22 4.62
C GLU A 85 -7.27 12.25 4.21
N MET A 86 -7.62 11.58 3.12
CA MET A 86 -9.02 11.42 2.71
C MET A 86 -9.85 10.64 3.73
N ALA A 87 -9.32 9.55 4.31
CA ALA A 87 -10.04 8.77 5.32
C ALA A 87 -10.27 9.56 6.62
N ALA A 88 -9.28 10.36 7.05
CA ALA A 88 -9.37 11.24 8.21
C ALA A 88 -10.40 12.35 7.99
N ALA A 89 -10.40 12.96 6.80
CA ALA A 89 -11.40 13.95 6.42
C ALA A 89 -12.82 13.36 6.40
N PHE A 90 -12.98 12.14 5.88
CA PHE A 90 -14.27 11.43 5.88
C PHE A 90 -14.77 11.11 7.29
N MET A 91 -13.89 10.59 8.16
CA MET A 91 -14.24 10.31 9.56
C MET A 91 -14.59 11.59 10.34
N SER A 92 -13.86 12.67 10.11
CA SER A 92 -14.16 13.98 10.72
C SER A 92 -15.55 14.49 10.34
N GLN A 93 -15.95 14.32 9.07
CA GLN A 93 -17.30 14.70 8.60
C GLN A 93 -18.41 13.79 9.15
N MET A 94 -18.18 12.47 9.29
CA MET A 94 -19.16 11.58 9.93
C MET A 94 -19.33 11.87 11.43
N ASN A 95 -18.26 12.23 12.13
CA ASN A 95 -18.33 12.54 13.56
C ASN A 95 -19.08 13.84 13.85
N GLN A 96 -19.05 14.81 12.92
CA GLN A 96 -19.84 16.05 13.02
C GLN A 96 -21.35 15.86 12.74
N GLY A 97 -21.76 14.73 12.15
CA GLY A 97 -23.16 14.42 11.85
C GLY A 97 -23.95 13.76 12.99
N GLN A 98 -23.34 13.52 14.16
CA GLN A 98 -24.00 12.92 15.34
C GLN A 98 -24.30 13.92 16.47
N GLU A 99 -24.02 15.23 16.27
CA GLU A 99 -24.37 16.30 17.23
C GLU A 99 -25.52 17.19 16.71
N SER A 100 -26.62 16.61 16.26
CA SER A 100 -27.88 17.34 15.97
C SER A 100 -29.10 16.62 16.51
#